data_AF-A0AAD0YA57-F1
#
_entry.id   AF-A0AAD0YA57-F1
#
_cell.length_a   1.000
_cell.length_b   1.000
_cell.length_c   1.000
_cell.angle_alpha   90.00
_cell.angle_beta   90.00
_cell.angle_gamma   90.00
#
_symmetry.space_group_name_H-M   'P 1'
#
loop_
_entity.id
_entity.type
_entity.pdbx_description
1 polymer ?
#
loop_
_entity_poly.entity_id
_entity_poly.type
_entity_poly.pdbx_seq_one_letter_code
_entity_poly.pdbx_strand_id
1 'polypeptide(L)' 'MTQKDQLKVMRAGFTIIRADEHNLQLKFKDRNNLHWKILRSGFSSKSALQREKKEFLKMNLFIED' A
#
# COMPACT_ATOMS: atom_id res chain seq x y z
N MET A 1 7.33 -2.94 8.90
CA MET A 1 8.46 -1.98 9.01
C MET A 1 8.29 -1.02 10.20
N THR A 2 9.38 -0.38 10.69
CA THR A 2 9.27 0.80 11.58
C THR A 2 8.98 2.08 10.77
N GLN A 3 8.49 3.15 11.41
CA GLN A 3 8.26 4.45 10.73
C GLN A 3 9.53 5.03 10.09
N LYS A 4 10.70 4.83 10.71
CA LYS A 4 11.99 5.28 10.16
C LYS A 4 12.35 4.54 8.88
N ASP A 5 12.04 3.24 8.80
CA ASP A 5 12.30 2.44 7.60
C ASP A 5 11.38 2.83 6.46
N GLN A 6 10.09 3.04 6.77
CA GLN A 6 9.12 3.54 5.79
C GLN A 6 9.59 4.85 5.15
N LEU A 7 10.11 5.78 5.95
CA LEU A 7 10.64 7.06 5.44
C LEU A 7 11.83 6.87 4.50
N LYS A 8 12.75 5.94 4.81
CA LYS A 8 13.90 5.64 3.93
C LYS A 8 13.41 5.08 2.60
N VAL A 9 12.48 4.14 2.65
CA VAL A 9 11.93 3.47 1.46
C VAL A 9 11.17 4.46 0.57
N MET A 10 10.33 5.31 1.16
CA MET A 10 9.63 6.38 0.42
C MET A 10 10.60 7.39 -0.19
N ARG A 11 11.68 7.76 0.51
CA ARG A 11 12.72 8.64 -0.02
C ARG A 11 13.50 8.02 -1.17
N ALA A 12 13.64 6.70 -1.20
CA ALA A 12 14.23 5.96 -2.31
C ALA A 12 13.29 5.85 -3.53
N GLY A 13 12.05 6.35 -3.43
CA GLY A 13 11.10 6.39 -4.54
C GLY A 13 10.09 5.24 -4.56
N PHE A 14 10.08 4.39 -3.54
CA PHE A 14 9.10 3.31 -3.43
C PHE A 14 7.79 3.79 -2.80
N THR A 15 6.70 3.18 -3.24
CA THR A 15 5.36 3.32 -2.68
C THR A 15 5.08 2.13 -1.78
N ILE A 16 4.67 2.41 -0.55
CA ILE A 16 4.32 1.39 0.44
C ILE A 16 2.81 1.20 0.39
N ILE A 17 2.36 -0.05 0.26
CA ILE A 17 0.93 -0.39 0.24
C ILE A 17 0.55 -1.29 1.40
N ARG A 18 -0.67 -1.11 1.89
CA ARG A 18 -1.26 -1.87 2.99
C ARG A 18 -2.71 -2.21 2.67
N ALA A 19 -3.10 -3.47 2.85
CA ALA A 19 -4.49 -3.88 2.80
C ALA A 19 -5.17 -3.63 4.15
N ASP A 20 -6.29 -2.93 4.14
CA ASP A 20 -7.22 -2.80 5.26
C ASP A 20 -8.39 -3.75 5.02
N GLU A 21 -8.32 -4.94 5.61
CA GLU A 21 -9.33 -5.98 5.42
C GLU A 21 -10.66 -5.69 6.13
N HIS A 22 -10.65 -4.82 7.14
CA HIS A 22 -11.87 -4.47 7.88
C HIS A 22 -12.74 -3.54 7.04
N ASN A 23 -12.13 -2.54 6.42
CA ASN A 23 -12.82 -1.58 5.57
C ASN A 23 -12.85 -1.99 4.09
N LEU A 24 -12.20 -3.11 3.74
CA LEU A 24 -11.99 -3.56 2.36
C LEU A 24 -11.44 -2.41 1.51
N GLN A 25 -10.26 -1.91 1.90
CA GLN A 25 -9.57 -0.80 1.25
C GLN A 25 -8.09 -1.15 1.04
N LEU A 26 -7.53 -0.67 -0.06
CA LEU A 26 -6.10 -0.66 -0.30
C LEU A 26 -5.58 0.74 0.01
N LYS A 27 -4.64 0.84 0.93
CA LYS A 27 -4.03 2.09 1.37
C LYS A 27 -2.58 2.17 0.90
N PHE A 28 -2.07 3.39 0.74
CA PHE A 28 -0.70 3.63 0.34
C PHE A 28 -0.04 4.78 1.10
N LYS A 29 1.29 4.81 1.06
CA LYS A 29 2.17 5.93 1.38
C LYS A 29 3.24 6.06 0.32
N ASP A 30 3.60 7.28 -0.03
CA ASP A 30 4.64 7.58 -1.02
C ASP A 30 5.50 8.76 -0.55
N ARG A 31 6.45 9.18 -1.41
CA ARG A 31 7.34 10.32 -1.11
C ARG A 31 6.58 11.62 -0.80
N ASN A 32 5.40 11.81 -1.38
CA ASN A 32 4.61 13.03 -1.27
C ASN A 32 3.60 12.97 -0.10
N ASN A 33 3.19 11.76 0.29
CA ASN A 33 2.15 11.45 1.25
C ASN A 33 2.70 10.50 2.32
N LEU A 34 3.22 11.09 3.41
CA LEU A 34 3.76 10.34 4.54
C LEU A 34 2.66 9.68 5.40
N HIS A 35 1.40 10.04 5.18
CA HIS A 35 0.23 9.48 5.85
C HIS A 35 -0.49 8.49 4.95
N TRP A 36 -1.15 7.51 5.56
CA TRP A 36 -1.96 6.53 4.83
C TRP A 36 -3.08 7.23 4.05
N LYS A 37 -3.08 7.05 2.73
CA LYS A 37 -4.15 7.48 1.83
C LYS A 37 -4.82 6.26 1.21
N ILE A 38 -6.07 6.41 0.79
CA ILE A 38 -6.81 5.35 0.10
C ILE A 38 -6.35 5.34 -1.35
N LEU A 39 -5.81 4.20 -1.80
CA LEU A 39 -5.48 3.95 -3.20
C LEU A 39 -6.72 3.48 -3.95
N ARG A 40 -7.44 2.52 -3.35
CA ARG A 40 -8.65 1.93 -3.91
C ARG A 40 -9.57 1.45 -2.80
N SER A 41 -10.87 1.55 -3.03
CA SER A 41 -11.92 1.12 -2.09
C SER A 41 -13.05 0.44 -2.85
N GLY A 42 -14.01 -0.14 -2.11
CA GLY A 42 -15.18 -0.79 -2.72
C GLY A 42 -14.91 -2.22 -3.19
N PHE A 43 -13.93 -2.90 -2.59
CA PHE A 43 -13.71 -4.31 -2.87
C PHE A 43 -14.89 -5.14 -2.35
N SER A 44 -15.33 -6.11 -3.16
CA SER A 44 -16.45 -7.00 -2.80
C SER A 44 -16.09 -8.02 -1.71
N SER A 45 -14.80 -8.31 -1.53
CA SER A 45 -14.32 -9.32 -0.58
C SER A 45 -12.85 -9.11 -0.22
N LYS A 46 -12.42 -9.74 0.87
CA LYS A 46 -11.00 -9.82 1.26
C LYS A 46 -10.13 -10.42 0.16
N SER A 47 -10.62 -11.46 -0.51
CA SER A 47 -9.90 -12.12 -1.59
C SER A 47 -9.69 -11.19 -2.79
N ALA A 48 -10.67 -10.34 -3.12
CA ALA A 48 -10.53 -9.34 -4.18
C ALA A 48 -9.47 -8.28 -3.83
N LEU A 49 -9.48 -7.78 -2.59
CA LEU A 49 -8.46 -6.86 -2.09
C LEU A 49 -7.05 -7.47 -2.16
N GLN A 50 -6.89 -8.72 -1.74
CA GLN A 50 -5.60 -9.40 -1.75
C GLN A 50 -5.09 -9.69 -3.17
N ARG A 51 -5.98 -10.01 -4.13
CA ARG A 51 -5.62 -10.14 -5.54
C ARG A 51 -5.10 -8.82 -6.10
N GLU A 52 -5.83 -7.74 -5.86
CA GLU A 52 -5.42 -6.40 -6.31
C GLU A 52 -4.07 -5.99 -5.72
N LYS A 53 -3.90 -6.17 -4.41
CA LYS A 53 -2.62 -5.92 -3.73
C LYS A 53 -1.47 -6.69 -4.39
N LYS A 54 -1.66 -7.97 -4.70
CA LYS A 54 -0.65 -8.78 -5.39
C LYS A 54 -0.30 -8.23 -6.77
N GLU A 55 -1.28 -7.73 -7.53
CA GLU A 55 -1.00 -7.08 -8.82
C GLU A 55 -0.14 -5.82 -8.64
N PHE A 56 -0.40 -5.00 -7.61
CA PHE A 56 0.48 -3.87 -7.30
C PHE A 56 1.89 -4.32 -6.91
N LEU A 57 2.04 -5.36 -6.08
CA LEU A 57 3.34 -5.88 -5.68
C LEU A 57 4.17 -6.49 -6.83
N LYS A 58 3.57 -6.78 -7.99
CA LYS A 58 4.32 -7.17 -9.19
C LYS A 58 5.02 -5.98 -9.85
N MET A 59 4.63 -4.75 -9.52
CA MET A 59 5.25 -3.54 -10.05
C MET A 59 6.51 -3.20 -9.24
N ASN A 60 7.58 -2.79 -9.93
CA ASN A 60 8.91 -2.61 -9.33
C ASN A 60 9.00 -1.59 -8.18
N LEU A 61 8.06 -0.64 -8.10
CA LEU A 61 8.11 0.46 -7.15
C LEU A 61 7.14 0.29 -5.96
N PHE A 62 6.45 -0.84 -5.86
CA PHE A 62 5.48 -1.07 -4.80
C PHE A 62 5.99 -2.12 -3.83
N ILE A 63 5.93 -1.81 -2.53
CA ILE A 63 6.32 -2.72 -1.47
C ILE A 63 5.22 -2.85 -0.41
N GLU A 64 5.20 -3.98 0.27
CA GLU A 64 4.29 -4.23 1.38
C GLU A 64 4.82 -3.58 2.68
N ASP A 65 3.90 -3.04 3.47
CA ASP A 65 4.16 -2.40 4.76
C ASP A 65 4.72 -3.31 5.88
#